data_AF-A0AA87XZL2-F1
#
_entry.id   AF-A0AA87XZL2-F1
#
_cell.length_a   1.000
_cell.length_b   1.000
_cell.length_c   1.000
_cell.angle_alpha   90.00
_cell.angle_beta   90.00
_cell.angle_gamma   90.00
#
_symmetry.space_group_name_H-M   'P 1'
#
loop_
_entity.id
_entity.type
_entity.pdbx_description
1 polymer ?
#
loop_
_entity_poly.entity_id
_entity_poly.type
_entity_poly.pdbx_seq_one_letter_code
_entity_poly.pdbx_strand_id
1 'polypeptide(L)'
;MKKPGRAPVFFCLYLIPVVHISTGACITIAVLLPRRPPMKTSTIILALATCLGTALPVAAHAASFDCKKAATPVEAIICADPALSKADEEVAVLYRRLLKLDPGARQGQREWLRTVRNRCRDVACLRAAYEEHDTQLRLSLEADNEEATPGAAPPALR
;
A
#
# COMPACT_ATOMS: atom_id res chain seq x y z
N MET A 1 19.84 -27.98 50.33
CA MET A 1 20.85 -28.45 49.37
C MET A 1 20.26 -29.57 48.52
N LYS A 2 20.44 -29.48 47.19
CA LYS A 2 20.25 -30.50 46.12
C LYS A 2 18.83 -31.02 45.81
N LYS A 3 18.18 -30.38 44.83
CA LYS A 3 17.11 -30.97 44.00
C LYS A 3 17.73 -31.91 42.95
N PRO A 4 17.11 -33.06 42.59
CA PRO A 4 17.48 -33.81 41.40
C PRO A 4 16.74 -33.25 40.17
N GLY A 5 17.51 -33.06 39.09
CA GLY A 5 17.02 -32.52 37.82
C GLY A 5 16.24 -33.53 36.99
N ARG A 6 15.27 -33.03 36.23
CA ARG A 6 14.78 -33.65 35.00
C ARG A 6 14.94 -32.64 33.86
N ALA A 7 15.53 -33.14 32.80
CA ALA A 7 15.87 -32.48 31.55
C ALA A 7 14.60 -32.00 30.80
N PRO A 8 14.75 -31.08 29.83
CA PRO A 8 13.67 -30.28 29.31
C PRO A 8 12.81 -31.07 28.31
N VAL A 9 11.50 -30.94 28.44
CA VAL A 9 10.56 -31.32 27.39
C VAL A 9 10.68 -30.25 26.31
N PHE A 10 11.35 -30.61 25.22
CA PHE A 10 11.36 -29.87 23.95
C PHE A 10 9.91 -29.76 23.46
N PHE A 11 9.22 -28.68 23.81
CA PHE A 11 8.03 -28.28 23.10
C PHE A 11 8.50 -27.51 21.85
N CYS A 12 8.44 -28.23 20.74
CA CYS A 12 8.63 -27.73 19.38
C CYS A 12 7.96 -26.37 19.23
N LEU A 13 8.78 -25.33 19.17
CA LEU A 13 8.43 -24.04 18.60
C LEU A 13 7.96 -24.29 17.16
N TYR A 14 6.66 -24.10 16.92
CA TYR A 14 6.09 -24.02 15.60
C TYR A 14 6.55 -22.70 14.97
N LEU A 15 7.82 -22.66 14.55
CA LEU A 15 8.33 -21.66 13.63
C LEU A 15 7.63 -21.92 12.31
N ILE A 16 6.64 -21.08 12.03
CA ILE A 16 6.09 -20.87 10.69
C ILE A 16 7.30 -20.74 9.75
N PRO A 17 7.47 -21.63 8.75
CA PRO A 17 8.47 -21.41 7.73
C PRO A 17 8.08 -20.10 7.03
N VAL A 18 8.90 -19.08 7.27
CA VAL A 18 9.11 -17.96 6.36
C VAL A 18 9.08 -18.57 4.98
N VAL A 19 8.03 -18.25 4.21
CA VAL A 19 7.94 -18.61 2.81
C VAL A 19 9.10 -17.87 2.16
N HIS A 20 10.15 -18.65 1.97
CA HIS A 20 11.39 -18.26 1.38
C HIS A 20 11.09 -17.68 0.02
N ILE A 21 11.55 -16.45 -0.15
CA ILE A 21 11.64 -15.69 -1.39
C ILE A 21 11.95 -16.66 -2.52
N SER A 22 11.00 -16.77 -3.46
CA SER A 22 11.16 -17.53 -4.69
C SER A 22 12.39 -16.98 -5.40
N THR A 23 13.46 -17.74 -5.25
CA THR A 23 14.72 -17.58 -5.92
C THR A 23 14.46 -17.72 -7.41
N GLY A 24 15.08 -16.83 -8.17
CA GLY A 24 14.86 -16.66 -9.59
C GLY A 24 14.97 -17.96 -10.40
N ALA A 25 14.16 -18.02 -11.43
CA ALA A 25 14.38 -18.90 -12.56
C ALA A 25 14.38 -18.06 -13.84
N CYS A 26 15.59 -17.82 -14.32
CA CYS A 26 15.99 -17.92 -15.72
C CYS A 26 14.98 -17.44 -16.77
N ILE A 27 14.99 -16.13 -17.03
CA ILE A 27 14.67 -15.67 -18.38
C ILE A 27 15.86 -16.07 -19.25
N THR A 28 15.75 -17.23 -19.91
CA THR A 28 16.58 -17.57 -21.07
C THR A 28 16.25 -16.58 -22.17
N ILE A 29 16.86 -15.39 -22.11
CA ILE A 29 17.02 -14.56 -23.29
C ILE A 29 17.95 -15.36 -24.20
N ALA A 30 17.36 -16.11 -25.13
CA ALA A 30 18.05 -16.56 -26.31
C ALA A 30 18.52 -15.29 -27.03
N VAL A 31 19.75 -14.87 -26.74
CA VAL A 31 20.46 -13.89 -27.54
C VAL A 31 20.64 -14.54 -28.89
N LEU A 32 19.73 -14.25 -29.82
CA LEU A 32 19.91 -14.48 -31.24
C LEU A 32 21.10 -13.63 -31.67
N LEU A 33 22.30 -14.20 -31.54
CA LEU A 33 23.51 -13.66 -32.12
C LEU A 33 23.28 -13.57 -33.63
N PRO A 34 23.47 -12.39 -34.25
CA PRO A 34 23.30 -12.25 -35.70
C PRO A 34 24.33 -13.15 -36.42
N ARG A 35 23.83 -13.99 -37.34
CA ARG A 35 24.68 -14.70 -38.30
C ARG A 35 25.51 -13.68 -39.07
N ARG A 36 26.84 -13.79 -39.00
CA ARG A 36 27.77 -13.00 -39.82
C ARG A 36 27.58 -13.37 -41.30
N PRO A 37 27.22 -12.44 -42.21
CA PRO A 37 27.35 -12.68 -43.64
C PRO A 37 28.83 -12.56 -44.06
N PRO A 38 29.29 -13.36 -45.06
CA PRO A 38 30.64 -13.26 -45.58
C PRO A 38 30.87 -11.94 -46.34
N MET A 39 32.09 -11.42 -46.21
CA MET A 39 32.54 -10.13 -46.72
C MET A 39 32.38 -9.98 -48.24
N LYS A 40 31.57 -9.01 -48.68
CA LYS A 40 31.72 -8.31 -49.96
C LYS A 40 31.35 -6.83 -49.79
N THR A 41 32.40 -6.00 -49.82
CA THR A 41 32.46 -4.63 -50.36
C THR A 41 31.30 -3.65 -50.10
N SER A 42 31.61 -2.64 -49.26
CA SER A 42 31.32 -1.20 -49.41
C SER A 42 29.87 -0.73 -49.62
N THR A 43 29.23 -0.22 -48.55
CA THR A 43 28.48 1.07 -48.56
C THR A 43 28.09 1.55 -47.15
N ILE A 44 28.69 2.67 -46.74
CA ILE A 44 28.17 3.85 -46.02
C ILE A 44 27.22 3.65 -44.81
N ILE A 45 27.72 4.12 -43.66
CA ILE A 45 27.07 4.31 -42.36
C ILE A 45 25.98 5.38 -42.46
N LEU A 46 24.76 5.08 -42.01
CA LEU A 46 23.87 6.07 -41.39
C LEU A 46 23.18 5.43 -40.19
N ALA A 47 23.83 5.55 -39.03
CA ALA A 47 23.29 5.13 -37.74
C ALA A 47 22.16 6.09 -37.34
N LEU A 48 20.91 5.68 -37.57
CA LEU A 48 19.75 6.38 -37.02
C LEU A 48 19.62 5.99 -35.54
N ALA A 49 19.97 6.93 -34.67
CA ALA A 49 19.97 6.78 -33.22
C ALA A 49 18.61 6.31 -32.70
N THR A 50 18.53 5.06 -32.26
CA THR A 50 17.43 4.53 -31.45
C THR A 50 17.38 5.28 -30.12
N CYS A 51 16.40 6.16 -29.94
CA CYS A 51 16.02 6.68 -28.63
C CYS A 51 15.53 5.50 -27.77
N LEU A 52 16.44 4.90 -27.02
CA LEU A 52 16.15 3.95 -25.96
C LEU A 52 15.52 4.71 -24.80
N GLY A 53 14.21 4.93 -24.87
CA GLY A 53 13.42 5.46 -23.76
C GLY A 53 13.43 4.46 -22.62
N THR A 54 14.18 4.76 -21.56
CA THR A 54 14.16 4.00 -20.31
C THR A 54 12.78 4.15 -19.67
N ALA A 55 11.96 3.10 -19.74
CA ALA A 55 10.79 2.98 -18.89
C ALA A 55 11.27 2.80 -17.45
N LEU A 56 11.27 3.88 -16.66
CA LEU A 56 11.44 3.74 -15.21
C LEU A 56 10.21 2.99 -14.66
N PRO A 57 10.41 1.89 -13.92
CA PRO A 57 9.31 1.26 -13.21
C PRO A 57 8.90 2.23 -12.10
N VAL A 58 7.81 2.97 -12.31
CA VAL A 58 7.12 3.63 -11.20
C VAL A 58 6.68 2.51 -10.28
N ALA A 59 7.32 2.44 -9.11
CA ALA A 59 6.89 1.58 -8.02
C ALA A 59 5.39 1.82 -7.84
N ALA A 60 4.60 0.75 -7.91
CA ALA A 60 3.18 0.83 -7.60
C ALA A 60 3.04 1.12 -6.11
N HIS A 61 3.11 2.40 -5.74
CA HIS A 61 2.64 2.89 -4.46
C HIS A 61 1.13 2.77 -4.55
N ALA A 62 0.61 1.76 -3.86
CA ALA A 62 -0.80 1.49 -3.90
C ALA A 62 -1.49 2.59 -3.10
N ALA A 63 -2.39 3.30 -3.77
CA ALA A 63 -3.41 4.10 -3.15
C ALA A 63 -4.64 3.19 -2.97
N SER A 64 -5.72 3.68 -2.37
CA SER A 64 -6.96 2.90 -2.29
C SER A 64 -7.63 2.64 -3.65
N PHE A 65 -7.04 3.14 -4.73
CA PHE A 65 -7.44 3.01 -6.13
C PHE A 65 -6.24 2.71 -7.04
N ASP A 66 -6.51 2.28 -8.27
CA ASP A 66 -5.48 2.03 -9.28
C ASP A 66 -4.93 3.36 -9.81
N CYS A 67 -3.67 3.68 -9.48
CA CYS A 67 -3.01 4.90 -9.95
C CYS A 67 -2.90 5.01 -11.47
N LYS A 68 -2.98 3.89 -12.22
CA LYS A 68 -3.04 3.94 -13.69
C LYS A 68 -4.38 4.45 -14.21
N LYS A 69 -5.40 4.50 -13.35
CA LYS A 69 -6.75 4.99 -13.63
C LYS A 69 -7.06 6.32 -12.95
N ALA A 70 -6.04 6.99 -12.38
CA ALA A 70 -6.21 8.32 -11.81
C ALA A 70 -6.80 9.26 -12.88
N ALA A 71 -7.95 9.86 -12.58
CA ALA A 71 -8.74 10.65 -13.51
C ALA A 71 -8.82 12.13 -13.10
N THR A 72 -8.44 12.44 -11.86
CA THR A 72 -8.53 13.80 -11.31
C THR A 72 -7.16 14.35 -10.90
N PRO A 73 -6.97 15.67 -10.85
CA PRO A 73 -5.72 16.28 -10.38
C PRO A 73 -5.34 15.84 -8.96
N VAL A 74 -6.34 15.68 -8.09
CA VAL A 74 -6.12 15.23 -6.71
C VAL A 74 -5.60 13.79 -6.68
N GLU A 75 -6.16 12.89 -7.50
CA GLU A 75 -5.68 11.50 -7.61
C GLU A 75 -4.26 11.43 -8.17
N ALA A 76 -3.90 12.31 -9.11
CA ALA A 76 -2.54 12.41 -9.61
C ALA A 76 -1.55 12.83 -8.51
N ILE A 77 -1.93 13.78 -7.65
CA ILE A 77 -1.10 14.19 -6.49
C ILE A 77 -0.94 13.03 -5.51
N ILE A 78 -2.03 12.32 -5.18
CA ILE A 78 -2.00 11.15 -4.29
C ILE A 78 -1.05 10.08 -4.83
N CYS A 79 -1.11 9.78 -6.14
CA CYS A 79 -0.27 8.78 -6.77
C CYS A 79 1.19 9.18 -6.94
N ALA A 80 1.48 10.49 -7.00
CA ALA A 80 2.84 11.00 -7.15
C ALA A 80 3.61 11.05 -5.81
N ASP A 81 2.91 11.03 -4.68
CA ASP A 81 3.50 11.11 -3.34
C ASP A 81 3.32 9.77 -2.58
N PRO A 82 4.39 9.04 -2.27
CA PRO A 82 4.31 7.75 -1.56
C PRO A 82 3.60 7.83 -0.21
N ALA A 83 3.77 8.94 0.52
CA ALA A 83 3.17 9.11 1.84
C ALA A 83 1.66 9.39 1.74
N LEU A 84 1.23 10.18 0.75
CA LEU A 84 -0.19 10.38 0.48
C LEU A 84 -0.87 9.10 -0.02
N SER A 85 -0.20 8.33 -0.89
CA SER A 85 -0.68 7.03 -1.34
C SER A 85 -0.96 6.11 -0.16
N LYS A 86 -0.01 6.02 0.79
CA LYS A 86 -0.17 5.22 2.02
C LYS A 86 -1.29 5.75 2.91
N ALA A 87 -1.39 7.06 3.10
CA ALA A 87 -2.46 7.66 3.90
C ALA A 87 -3.86 7.39 3.32
N ASP A 88 -3.99 7.43 1.99
CA ASP A 88 -5.22 7.07 1.28
C ASP A 88 -5.62 5.60 1.52
N GLU A 89 -4.65 4.68 1.52
CA GLU A 89 -4.89 3.28 1.89
C GLU A 89 -5.33 3.10 3.34
N GLU A 90 -4.66 3.76 4.29
CA GLU A 90 -4.94 3.69 5.72
C GLU A 90 -6.37 4.15 6.03
N VAL A 91 -6.76 5.33 5.51
CA VAL A 91 -8.14 5.82 5.60
C VAL A 91 -9.12 4.84 4.99
N ALA A 92 -8.81 4.25 3.83
CA ALA A 92 -9.69 3.29 3.20
C ALA A 92 -9.84 1.98 4.00
N VAL A 93 -8.79 1.54 4.71
CA VAL A 93 -8.85 0.39 5.64
C VAL A 93 -9.79 0.70 6.80
N LEU A 94 -9.62 1.84 7.46
CA LEU A 94 -10.47 2.26 8.58
C LEU A 94 -11.93 2.40 8.15
N TYR A 95 -12.18 3.08 7.04
CA TYR A 95 -13.52 3.24 6.49
C TYR A 95 -14.17 1.89 6.17
N ARG A 96 -13.44 0.94 5.57
CA ARG A 96 -13.97 -0.42 5.32
C ARG A 96 -14.30 -1.18 6.61
N ARG A 97 -13.57 -0.93 7.70
CA ARG A 97 -13.91 -1.49 9.01
C ARG A 97 -15.20 -0.85 9.53
N LEU A 98 -15.26 0.48 9.55
CA LEU A 98 -16.43 1.22 10.05
C LEU A 98 -17.69 0.86 9.27
N LEU A 99 -17.58 0.72 7.95
CA LEU A 99 -18.69 0.35 7.07
C LEU A 99 -19.34 -1.00 7.41
N LYS A 100 -18.60 -1.92 8.06
CA LYS A 100 -19.16 -3.20 8.51
C LYS A 100 -19.99 -3.06 9.79
N LEU A 101 -19.73 -2.02 10.57
CA LEU A 101 -20.43 -1.71 11.83
C LEU A 101 -21.62 -0.79 11.55
N ASP A 102 -21.37 0.30 10.81
CA ASP A 102 -22.36 1.29 10.43
C ASP A 102 -22.43 1.45 8.88
N PRO A 103 -23.49 0.93 8.24
CA PRO A 103 -23.76 1.17 6.83
C PRO A 103 -24.02 2.65 6.47
N GLY A 104 -24.37 3.49 7.46
CA GLY A 104 -24.58 4.93 7.37
C GLY A 104 -23.30 5.73 7.09
N ALA A 105 -22.15 5.23 7.55
CA ALA A 105 -20.81 5.79 7.29
C ALA A 105 -20.52 6.05 5.80
N ARG A 106 -21.21 5.36 4.87
CA ARG A 106 -21.12 5.61 3.43
C ARG A 106 -21.44 7.05 3.05
N GLN A 107 -22.43 7.65 3.69
CA GLN A 107 -22.81 9.03 3.37
C GLN A 107 -21.71 9.99 3.81
N GLY A 108 -21.22 9.84 5.06
CA GLY A 108 -20.13 10.66 5.60
C GLY A 108 -18.85 10.56 4.75
N GLN A 109 -18.43 9.34 4.39
CA GLN A 109 -17.25 9.15 3.56
C GLN A 109 -17.39 9.81 2.18
N ARG A 110 -18.54 9.66 1.51
CA ARG A 110 -18.77 10.30 0.21
C ARG A 110 -18.76 11.83 0.31
N GLU A 111 -19.32 12.37 1.38
CA GLU A 111 -19.33 13.80 1.62
C GLU A 111 -17.90 14.32 1.82
N TRP A 112 -17.13 13.68 2.71
CA TRP A 112 -15.72 14.03 2.96
C TRP A 112 -14.89 14.00 1.67
N LEU A 113 -15.04 12.95 0.85
CA LEU A 113 -14.36 12.86 -0.45
C LEU A 113 -14.66 14.07 -1.34
N ARG A 114 -15.91 14.53 -1.38
CA ARG A 114 -16.37 15.63 -2.24
C ARG A 114 -15.97 17.00 -1.72
N THR A 115 -16.12 17.24 -0.42
CA THR A 115 -16.01 18.59 0.17
C THR A 115 -14.67 18.87 0.81
N VAL A 116 -13.89 17.85 1.14
CA VAL A 116 -12.57 18.00 1.76
C VAL A 116 -11.48 17.51 0.81
N ARG A 117 -11.35 16.19 0.61
CA ARG A 117 -10.23 15.61 -0.16
C ARG A 117 -10.16 16.18 -1.58
N ASN A 118 -11.25 16.11 -2.35
CA ASN A 118 -11.28 16.55 -3.74
C ASN A 118 -11.21 18.07 -3.92
N ARG A 119 -11.23 18.87 -2.83
CA ARG A 119 -10.99 20.32 -2.88
C ARG A 119 -9.52 20.69 -2.76
N CYS A 120 -8.67 19.77 -2.29
CA CYS A 120 -7.25 20.00 -2.17
C CYS A 120 -6.54 20.21 -3.51
N ARG A 121 -5.49 21.03 -3.49
CA ARG A 121 -4.70 21.42 -4.67
C ARG A 121 -3.21 21.11 -4.54
N ASP A 122 -2.78 20.64 -3.38
CA ASP A 122 -1.39 20.35 -3.07
C ASP A 122 -1.26 19.26 -1.99
N VAL A 123 -0.01 18.86 -1.74
CA VAL A 123 0.36 17.82 -0.78
C VAL A 123 0.05 18.21 0.66
N ALA A 124 0.24 19.48 1.01
CA ALA A 124 0.03 19.95 2.39
C ALA A 124 -1.46 19.87 2.79
N CYS A 125 -2.34 20.29 1.89
CA CYS A 125 -3.79 20.16 2.08
C CYS A 125 -4.20 18.70 2.22
N LEU A 126 -3.72 17.81 1.32
CA LEU A 126 -4.09 16.40 1.36
C LEU A 126 -3.60 15.73 2.64
N ARG A 127 -2.38 16.03 3.08
CA ARG A 127 -1.84 15.52 4.34
C ARG A 127 -2.74 15.89 5.52
N ALA A 128 -3.06 17.18 5.67
CA ALA A 128 -3.95 17.63 6.74
C ALA A 128 -5.35 16.99 6.64
N ALA A 129 -5.91 16.87 5.44
CA ALA A 129 -7.20 16.23 5.22
C ALA A 129 -7.21 14.74 5.61
N TYR A 130 -6.14 13.99 5.31
CA TYR A 130 -6.02 12.59 5.69
C TYR A 130 -5.80 12.41 7.19
N GLU A 131 -4.95 13.23 7.81
CA GLU A 131 -4.68 13.16 9.26
C GLU A 131 -5.95 13.40 10.09
N GLU A 132 -6.73 14.42 9.72
CA GLU A 132 -8.01 14.71 10.38
C GLU A 132 -9.01 13.57 10.18
N HIS A 133 -9.13 13.06 8.95
CA HIS A 133 -10.11 12.02 8.64
C HIS A 133 -9.76 10.65 9.23
N ASP A 134 -8.48 10.29 9.28
CA ASP A 134 -7.98 9.11 9.99
C ASP A 134 -8.38 9.18 11.47
N THR A 135 -8.14 10.33 12.11
CA THR A 135 -8.53 10.58 13.51
C THR A 135 -10.04 10.43 13.70
N GLN A 136 -10.84 11.05 12.84
CA GLN A 136 -12.30 10.94 12.89
C GLN A 136 -12.77 9.48 12.79
N LEU A 137 -12.26 8.73 11.81
CA LEU A 137 -12.65 7.34 11.62
C LEU A 137 -12.25 6.45 12.79
N ARG A 138 -11.10 6.69 13.41
CA ARG A 138 -10.67 5.98 14.63
C ARG A 138 -11.61 6.23 15.79
N LEU A 139 -11.99 7.50 16.03
CA LEU A 139 -12.94 7.86 17.08
C LEU A 139 -14.31 7.21 16.84
N SER A 140 -14.80 7.18 15.61
CA SER A 140 -16.06 6.48 15.29
C SER A 140 -15.96 4.98 15.57
N LEU A 141 -14.84 4.36 15.21
CA LEU A 141 -14.60 2.94 15.49
C LEU A 141 -14.46 2.63 16.99
N GLU A 142 -13.94 3.57 17.77
CA GLU A 142 -13.83 3.45 19.23
C GLU A 142 -15.19 3.56 19.90
N ALA A 143 -16.03 4.52 19.48
CA ALA A 143 -17.40 4.68 19.98
C ALA A 143 -18.26 3.41 19.76
N ASP A 144 -18.16 2.78 18.59
CA ASP A 144 -18.85 1.52 18.31
C ASP A 144 -18.39 0.37 19.23
N ASN A 145 -17.13 0.37 19.68
CA ASN A 145 -16.60 -0.68 20.58
C ASN A 145 -17.11 -0.52 22.02
N GLU A 146 -17.42 0.70 22.46
CA GLU A 146 -17.95 0.95 23.80
C GLU A 146 -19.42 0.51 23.92
N GLU A 147 -20.23 0.72 22.87
CA GLU A 147 -21.61 0.22 22.82
C GLU A 147 -21.70 -1.31 22.81
N ALA A 148 -20.67 -1.98 22.26
CA ALA A 148 -20.56 -3.43 22.27
C ALA A 148 -20.25 -4.04 23.66
N THR A 149 -20.03 -3.21 24.69
CA THR A 149 -19.80 -3.67 26.07
C THR A 149 -20.92 -3.20 27.01
N PRO A 150 -22.05 -3.93 27.13
CA PRO A 150 -23.05 -3.60 28.14
C PRO A 150 -22.47 -3.93 29.52
N GLY A 151 -22.08 -2.90 30.29
CA GLY A 151 -21.89 -3.04 31.75
C GLY A 151 -20.50 -2.81 32.34
N ALA A 152 -19.56 -2.17 31.64
CA ALA A 152 -18.34 -1.69 32.32
C ALA A 152 -18.68 -0.47 33.20
N ALA A 153 -18.97 -0.73 34.48
CA ALA A 153 -19.14 0.32 35.48
C ALA A 153 -17.91 1.25 35.51
N PRO A 154 -18.09 2.57 35.70
CA PRO A 154 -16.96 3.50 35.80
C PRO A 154 -16.02 3.07 36.93
N PRO A 155 -14.69 3.21 36.77
CA PRO A 155 -13.75 2.88 37.82
C PRO A 155 -14.09 3.70 39.07
N ALA A 156 -14.37 3.00 40.17
CA ALA A 156 -14.56 3.63 41.46
C ALA A 156 -13.28 4.40 41.82
N LEU A 157 -13.39 5.72 41.89
CA LEU A 157 -12.36 6.61 42.41
C LEU A 157 -12.00 6.13 43.83
N ARG A 158 -10.71 5.91 44.07
CA ARG A 158 -10.13 5.59 45.38
C ARG A 158 -9.32 6.77 45.90
#